data_AF-A0A946NB29-F1
#
_entry.id   AF-A0A946NB29-F1
#
_cell.length_a   1.000
_cell.length_b   1.000
_cell.length_c   1.000
_cell.angle_alpha   90.00
_cell.angle_beta   90.00
_cell.angle_gamma   90.00
#
_symmetry.space_group_name_H-M   'P 1'
#
loop_
_entity.id
_entity.type
_entity.pdbx_description
1 polymer ?
#
loop_
_entity_poly.entity_id
_entity_poly.type
_entity_poly.pdbx_seq_one_letter_code
_entity_poly.pdbx_strand_id
1 'polypeptide(L)'
;CFVFVIDGALEVLDRDSSETVSARQLAVLGTGSRVRMNAGATGARLLLVCAQALHEPVERYGPFVMNTREEIEKAVEDFNSGRF
;
A
#
# COMPACT_ATOMS: atom_id res chain seq x y z
N CYS A 1 7.80 1.81 1.11
CA CYS A 1 7.33 1.01 -0.05
C CYS A 1 6.65 -0.25 0.46
N PHE A 2 5.86 -0.93 -0.36
CA PHE A 2 5.36 -2.27 -0.04
C PHE A 2 5.34 -3.14 -1.30
N VAL A 3 5.30 -4.46 -1.10
CA VAL A 3 5.08 -5.44 -2.16
C VAL A 3 3.81 -6.23 -1.87
N PHE A 4 2.99 -6.45 -2.91
CA PHE A 4 1.82 -7.32 -2.84
C PHE A 4 1.99 -8.46 -3.82
N VAL A 5 1.91 -9.72 -3.34
CA VAL A 5 2.05 -10.90 -4.18
C VAL A 5 0.67 -11.29 -4.71
N ILE A 6 0.48 -11.22 -6.02
CA ILE A 6 -0.76 -11.62 -6.69
C ILE A 6 -0.85 -13.14 -6.80
N ASP A 7 0.26 -13.78 -7.20
CA ASP A 7 0.34 -15.23 -7.42
C ASP A 7 1.76 -15.76 -7.18
N GLY A 8 1.87 -17.04 -6.84
CA GLY A 8 3.13 -17.68 -6.47
C GLY A 8 3.63 -17.32 -5.07
N ALA A 9 4.94 -17.38 -4.87
CA ALA A 9 5.60 -17.02 -3.62
C ALA A 9 6.85 -16.20 -3.89
N LEU A 10 7.14 -15.25 -3.02
CA LEU A 10 8.25 -14.32 -3.12
C LEU A 10 9.09 -14.39 -1.86
N GLU A 11 10.38 -14.65 -1.97
CA GLU A 11 11.31 -14.47 -0.86
C GLU A 11 11.89 -13.05 -0.92
N VAL A 12 11.65 -12.27 0.13
CA VAL A 12 12.22 -10.93 0.31
C VAL A 12 13.48 -11.06 1.17
N LEU A 13 14.59 -10.52 0.68
CA LEU A 13 15.90 -10.65 1.30
C LEU A 13 16.32 -9.33 1.95
N ASP A 14 16.66 -9.38 3.24
CA ASP A 14 17.39 -8.33 3.94
C ASP A 14 18.88 -8.68 4.06
N ARG A 15 19.69 -7.94 4.83
CA ARG A 15 21.11 -8.27 5.08
C ARG A 15 21.27 -9.58 5.83
N ASP A 16 20.45 -9.81 6.85
CA ASP A 16 20.65 -10.89 7.83
C ASP A 16 19.44 -11.84 7.93
N SER A 17 18.38 -11.59 7.16
CA SER A 17 17.16 -12.39 7.16
C SER A 17 16.56 -12.51 5.77
N SER A 18 15.73 -13.54 5.59
CA SER A 18 14.82 -13.65 4.47
C SER A 18 13.42 -13.99 4.97
N GLU A 19 12.41 -13.47 4.30
CA GLU A 19 11.01 -13.74 4.62
C GLU A 19 10.26 -14.14 3.35
N THR A 20 9.47 -15.21 3.45
CA THR A 20 8.62 -15.66 2.35
C THR A 20 7.24 -15.02 2.44
N VAL A 21 6.88 -14.30 1.39
CA VAL A 21 5.57 -13.67 1.19
C VAL A 21 4.79 -14.50 0.17
N SER A 22 3.70 -15.11 0.61
CA SER A 22 2.84 -15.95 -0.22
C SER A 22 1.83 -15.12 -1.01
N ALA A 23 1.20 -15.74 -2.01
CA ALA A 23 0.11 -15.14 -2.76
C ALA A 23 -0.97 -14.54 -1.84
N ARG A 24 -1.49 -13.38 -2.25
CA ARG A 24 -2.48 -12.56 -1.54
C ARG A 24 -2.00 -11.96 -0.23
N GLN A 25 -0.68 -11.88 -0.02
CA GLN A 25 -0.10 -11.18 1.11
C GLN A 25 0.58 -9.87 0.68
N LEU A 26 0.57 -8.91 1.60
CA LEU A 26 1.25 -7.64 1.51
C LEU A 26 2.41 -7.64 2.51
N ALA A 27 3.61 -7.31 2.04
CA ALA A 27 4.76 -7.07 2.89
C ALA A 27 5.16 -5.60 2.83
N VAL A 28 5.24 -4.97 3.99
CA VAL A 28 5.73 -3.60 4.13
C VAL A 28 7.26 -3.65 4.16
N LEU A 29 7.88 -2.89 3.27
CA LEU A 29 9.34 -2.83 3.18
C LEU A 29 9.86 -1.73 4.09
N GLY A 30 10.99 -2.02 4.75
CA GLY A 30 11.73 -1.05 5.54
C GLY A 30 12.35 0.07 4.69
N THR A 31 13.12 0.93 5.35
CA THR A 31 13.84 2.02 4.68
C THR A 31 15.04 1.49 3.91
N GLY A 32 15.28 2.04 2.72
CA GLY A 32 16.41 1.64 1.88
C GLY A 32 16.27 2.09 0.44
N SER A 33 17.36 1.95 -0.32
CA SER A 33 17.41 2.29 -1.75
C SER A 33 17.32 1.08 -2.67
N ARG A 34 17.27 -0.14 -2.11
CA ARG A 34 17.24 -1.39 -2.86
C ARG A 34 16.43 -2.43 -2.11
N VAL A 35 15.65 -3.21 -2.85
CA VAL A 35 15.02 -4.44 -2.37
C VAL A 35 15.57 -5.60 -3.20
N ARG A 36 15.89 -6.72 -2.54
CA ARG A 36 16.31 -7.97 -3.20
C ARG A 36 15.21 -9.00 -3.01
N MET A 37 14.81 -9.65 -4.09
CA MET A 37 13.69 -10.59 -4.08
C MET A 37 14.01 -11.78 -4.98
N ASN A 38 13.67 -12.98 -4.52
CA ASN A 38 13.72 -14.21 -5.32
C ASN A 38 12.30 -14.73 -5.52
N ALA A 39 11.97 -15.10 -6.76
CA ALA A 39 10.73 -15.82 -7.01
C ALA A 39 10.86 -17.28 -6.53
N GLY A 40 9.78 -17.82 -5.97
CA GLY A 40 9.70 -19.24 -5.61
C GLY A 40 9.76 -20.17 -6.83
N ALA A 41 9.74 -21.47 -6.58
CA ALA A 41 9.92 -22.50 -7.62
C ALA A 41 8.94 -22.42 -8.80
N THR A 42 7.73 -21.93 -8.56
CA THR A 42 6.68 -21.75 -9.59
C THR A 42 6.63 -20.33 -10.17
N GLY A 43 7.58 -19.48 -9.82
CA GLY A 43 7.57 -18.06 -10.14
C GLY A 43 6.73 -17.22 -9.17
N ALA A 44 6.67 -15.92 -9.43
CA ALA A 44 5.87 -14.97 -8.66
C ALA A 44 5.33 -13.86 -9.57
N ARG A 45 4.06 -13.47 -9.36
CA ARG A 45 3.48 -12.25 -9.93
C ARG A 45 3.17 -11.29 -8.80
N LEU A 46 3.68 -10.06 -8.88
CA LEU A 46 3.63 -9.10 -7.78
C LEU A 46 3.42 -7.66 -8.26
N LEU A 47 3.03 -6.80 -7.32
CA LEU A 47 3.05 -5.35 -7.44
C LEU A 47 4.04 -4.78 -6.43
N LEU A 48 5.00 -3.98 -6.89
CA LEU A 48 5.86 -3.17 -6.03
C LEU A 48 5.38 -1.72 -6.07
N VAL A 49 5.04 -1.15 -4.93
CA VAL A 49 4.54 0.22 -4.83
C VAL A 49 5.44 1.03 -3.91
N CYS A 50 5.95 2.13 -4.46
CA CYS A 50 6.80 3.09 -3.77
C CYS A 50 6.27 4.50 -4.03
N ALA A 51 6.14 5.28 -2.96
CA ALA A 51 5.72 6.67 -3.03
C ALA A 51 6.40 7.45 -1.90
N GLN A 52 6.56 8.75 -2.11
CA GLN A 52 6.94 9.67 -1.05
C GLN A 52 5.74 9.89 -0.13
N ALA A 53 5.96 9.85 1.18
CA ALA A 53 4.92 10.16 2.14
C ALA A 53 4.57 11.66 2.07
N LEU A 54 3.28 11.97 2.05
CA LEU A 54 2.78 13.37 2.05
C LEU A 54 2.97 14.04 3.41
N HIS A 55 3.01 13.26 4.49
CA HIS A 55 3.11 13.76 5.88
C HIS A 55 1.98 14.71 6.29
N GLU A 56 0.81 14.53 5.69
CA GLU A 56 -0.41 15.27 6.03
C GLU A 56 -1.37 14.37 6.83
N PRO A 57 -2.27 14.96 7.65
CA PRO A 57 -3.35 14.22 8.29
C PRO A 57 -4.24 13.54 7.25
N VAL A 58 -4.77 12.37 7.60
CA VAL A 58 -5.68 11.58 6.76
C VAL A 58 -6.96 11.31 7.54
N GLU A 59 -8.03 12.02 7.18
CA GLU A 59 -9.38 11.81 7.69
C GLU A 59 -10.22 11.08 6.64
N ARG A 60 -10.90 9.99 7.03
CA ARG A 60 -11.66 9.15 6.11
C ARG A 60 -13.07 8.90 6.61
N TYR A 61 -14.04 9.10 5.73
CA TYR A 61 -15.43 8.72 5.96
C TYR A 61 -16.05 8.11 4.71
N GLY A 62 -16.30 6.80 4.74
CA GLY A 62 -16.82 6.06 3.59
C GLY A 62 -15.91 6.21 2.36
N PRO A 63 -16.43 6.72 1.22
CA PRO A 63 -15.65 6.92 0.00
C PRO A 63 -14.79 8.20 0.02
N PHE A 64 -14.91 9.05 1.04
CA PHE A 64 -14.24 10.35 1.10
C PHE A 64 -12.97 10.29 1.96
N VAL A 65 -11.89 10.90 1.46
CA VAL A 65 -10.61 11.06 2.15
C VAL A 65 -10.20 12.53 2.02
N MET A 66 -9.99 13.21 3.15
CA MET A 66 -9.59 14.63 3.25
C MET A 66 -8.55 14.80 4.38
N ASN A 67 -8.12 16.03 4.65
CA ASN A 67 -7.14 16.31 5.71
C ASN A 67 -7.82 16.65 7.05
N THR A 68 -9.02 17.23 7.06
CA THR A 68 -9.75 17.56 8.30
C THR A 68 -11.20 17.04 8.34
N ARG A 69 -11.80 17.07 9.53
CA ARG A 69 -13.18 16.62 9.75
C ARG A 69 -14.19 17.55 9.08
N GLU A 70 -13.95 18.86 9.10
CA GLU A 70 -14.80 19.87 8.46
C GLU A 70 -14.84 19.69 6.94
N GLU A 71 -13.70 19.33 6.33
CA GLU A 71 -13.61 19.01 4.90
C GLU A 71 -14.42 17.76 4.53
N ILE A 72 -14.41 16.74 5.40
CA ILE A 72 -15.26 15.56 5.23
C ILE A 72 -16.75 15.92 5.30
N GLU A 73 -17.16 16.73 6.28
CA GLU A 73 -18.56 17.14 6.43
C GLU A 73 -19.05 17.91 5.20
N LYS A 74 -18.23 18.84 4.70
CA LYS A 74 -18.49 19.54 3.45
C LYS A 74 -18.60 18.60 2.25
N ALA A 75 -17.67 17.65 2.10
CA ALA A 75 -17.70 16.69 0.99
C ALA A 75 -18.97 15.84 0.97
N VAL A 76 -19.45 15.43 2.16
CA VAL A 76 -20.72 14.70 2.31
C VAL A 76 -21.92 15.58 1.96
N GLU A 77 -21.95 16.83 2.40
CA GLU A 77 -23.01 17.78 2.05
C GLU A 77 -23.06 18.06 0.54
N ASP A 78 -21.90 18.27 -0.09
CA ASP A 78 -21.79 18.48 -1.53
C ASP A 78 -22.29 17.26 -2.31
N PHE A 79 -21.94 16.04 -1.86
CA PHE A 79 -22.44 14.80 -2.46
C PHE A 79 -23.97 14.66 -2.30
N ASN A 80 -24.49 14.87 -1.09
CA ASN A 80 -25.92 14.75 -0.81
C ASN A 80 -26.77 15.81 -1.52
N SER A 81 -26.19 16.99 -1.80
CA SER A 81 -26.86 18.07 -2.53
C SER A 81 -26.75 17.96 -4.05
N GLY A 82 -26.12 16.91 -4.58
CA GLY A 82 -25.98 16.67 -6.02
C GLY A 82 -25.04 17.65 -6.72
N ARG A 83 -24.08 18.22 -5.98
CA ARG A 83 -23.03 19.08 -6.55
C ARG A 83 -21.85 18.28 -7.14
N PHE A 84 -21.99 16.95 -7.23
CA PHE A 84 -21.04 15.97 -7.78
C PHE A 84 -21.74 14.91 -8.64
#